data_AF-A0A7G1PGQ6-F1
#
_entry.id   AF-A0A7G1PGQ6-F1
#
_cell.length_a   1.000
_cell.length_b   1.000
_cell.length_c   1.000
_cell.angle_alpha   90.00
_cell.angle_beta   90.00
_cell.angle_gamma   90.00
#
_symmetry.space_group_name_H-M   'P 1'
#
loop_
_entity.id
_entity.type
_entity.pdbx_description
1 polymer ?
#
loop_
_entity_poly.entity_id
_entity_poly.type
_entity_poly.pdbx_seq_one_letter_code
_entity_poly.pdbx_strand_id
1 'polypeptide(L)' 'MAAFLKLVAQLGTKAAKWAWANKGTVINWIKNGATFSWISDKIDSIIN' A
#
# COMPACT_ATOMS: atom_id res chain seq x y z
N MET A 1 -2.80 -8.32 -8.86
CA MET A 1 -4.06 -7.76 -8.31
C MET A 1 -4.35 -8.28 -6.90
N ALA A 2 -4.36 -9.59 -6.66
CA ALA A 2 -4.71 -10.18 -5.35
C ALA A 2 -3.84 -9.68 -4.18
N ALA A 3 -2.52 -9.51 -4.38
CA ALA A 3 -1.63 -8.99 -3.34
C ALA A 3 -1.94 -7.53 -2.96
N PHE A 4 -2.27 -6.69 -3.93
CA PHE A 4 -2.66 -5.30 -3.69
C PHE A 4 -3.97 -5.22 -2.90
N LEU A 5 -4.98 -6.03 -3.27
CA LEU A 5 -6.24 -6.07 -2.53
C LEU A 5 -6.07 -6.59 -1.10
N LYS A 6 -5.22 -7.61 -0.89
CA LYS A 6 -4.88 -8.10 0.46
C LYS A 6 -4.20 -7.02 1.30
N LEU A 7 -3.27 -6.27 0.71
CA LEU A 7 -2.62 -5.14 1.37
C LEU A 7 -3.65 -4.08 1.76
N VAL A 8 -4.46 -3.61 0.81
CA VAL A 8 -5.48 -2.58 1.05
C VAL A 8 -6.48 -3.00 2.12
N ALA A 9 -6.86 -4.28 2.18
CA ALA A 9 -7.75 -4.80 3.23
C ALA A 9 -7.13 -4.76 4.63
N GLN A 10 -5.80 -4.73 4.74
CA GLN A 10 -5.07 -4.57 6.00
C GLN A 10 -4.79 -3.10 6.34
N LEU A 11 -4.93 -2.18 5.38
CA LEU A 11 -4.71 -0.75 5.58
C LEU A 11 -5.95 -0.07 6.18
N GLY A 12 -5.71 0.96 7.00
CA GLY A 12 -6.79 1.85 7.46
C GLY A 12 -7.37 2.69 6.32
N THR A 13 -8.58 3.24 6.51
CA THR A 13 -9.36 3.96 5.48
C THR A 13 -8.56 5.05 4.74
N LYS A 14 -7.71 5.80 5.46
CA LYS A 14 -6.86 6.86 4.87
C LYS A 14 -5.74 6.27 4.00
N ALA A 15 -5.00 5.30 4.52
CA ALA A 15 -3.91 4.63 3.82
C ALA A 15 -4.43 3.85 2.60
N ALA A 16 -5.58 3.17 2.72
CA ALA A 16 -6.27 2.52 1.62
C ALA A 16 -6.64 3.52 0.50
N LYS A 17 -7.20 4.69 0.84
CA LYS A 17 -7.53 5.74 -0.14
C LYS A 17 -6.29 6.24 -0.88
N TRP A 18 -5.18 6.45 -0.17
CA TRP A 18 -3.91 6.83 -0.79
C TRP A 18 -3.35 5.72 -1.68
N ALA A 19 -3.42 4.46 -1.23
CA ALA A 19 -2.96 3.29 -1.99
C ALA A 19 -3.74 3.11 -3.30
N TRP A 20 -5.05 3.36 -3.29
CA TRP A 20 -5.88 3.34 -4.50
C TRP A 20 -5.54 4.48 -5.47
N ALA A 21 -5.29 5.68 -4.97
CA ALA A 21 -4.86 6.82 -5.78
C ALA A 21 -3.47 6.58 -6.41
N ASN A 22 -2.57 5.90 -5.70
CA ASN A 22 -1.19 5.64 -6.10
C ASN A 22 -0.92 4.16 -6.42
N LYS A 23 -1.93 3.45 -6.97
CA LYS A 23 -1.89 2.00 -7.19
C LYS A 23 -0.66 1.51 -7.96
N GLY A 24 -0.16 2.30 -8.93
CA GLY A 24 1.02 1.96 -9.72
C GLY A 24 2.28 1.84 -8.85
N THR A 25 2.47 2.79 -7.94
CA THR A 25 3.59 2.83 -6.99
C THR A 25 3.52 1.64 -6.03
N VAL A 26 2.35 1.37 -5.45
CA VAL A 26 2.15 0.27 -4.51
C VAL A 26 2.38 -1.08 -5.19
N ILE A 27 1.85 -1.27 -6.41
CA ILE A 27 2.10 -2.49 -7.19
C ILE A 27 3.60 -2.63 -7.50
N ASN A 28 4.31 -1.53 -7.77
CA ASN A 28 5.74 -1.56 -8.03
C ASN A 28 6.53 -1.99 -6.78
N TRP A 29 6.17 -1.50 -5.59
CA TRP A 29 6.75 -1.95 -4.33
C TRP A 29 6.52 -3.45 -4.09
N ILE A 30 5.29 -3.93 -4.33
CA ILE A 30 4.97 -5.36 -4.24
C ILE A 30 5.82 -6.17 -5.23
N LYS A 31 5.98 -5.71 -6.48
CA LYS A 31 6.82 -6.35 -7.50
C LYS A 31 8.30 -6.38 -7.13
N ASN A 32 8.78 -5.34 -6.45
CA ASN A 32 10.16 -5.24 -5.97
C ASN A 32 10.39 -6.03 -4.67
N GLY A 33 9.40 -6.79 -4.19
CA GLY A 33 9.53 -7.63 -3.00
C GLY A 33 9.39 -6.87 -1.68
N ALA A 34 8.85 -5.65 -1.69
CA ALA A 34 8.57 -4.92 -0.46
C ALA A 34 7.52 -5.66 0.37
N THR A 35 7.75 -5.73 1.69
CA THR A 35 6.81 -6.36 2.61
C THR A 35 5.58 -5.49 2.83
N PHE A 36 4.45 -6.11 3.16
CA PHE A 36 3.21 -5.38 3.41
C PHE A 36 3.33 -4.42 4.61
N SER A 37 4.09 -4.78 5.64
CA SER A 37 4.39 -3.86 6.77
C SER A 37 5.13 -2.62 6.29
N TRP A 38 6.21 -2.79 5.52
CA TRP A 38 6.98 -1.66 5.01
C TRP A 38 6.12 -0.73 4.14
N ILE A 39 5.26 -1.32 3.29
CA ILE A 39 4.34 -0.54 2.46
C ILE A 39 3.34 0.23 3.33
N SER A 40 2.77 -0.39 4.37
CA SER A 40 1.86 0.27 5.30
C SER A 40 2.55 1.45 6.01
N ASP A 41 3.70 1.20 6.62
CA ASP A 41 4.48 2.21 7.34
C ASP A 41 4.89 3.36 6.42
N LYS A 42 5.24 3.04 5.18
CA LYS A 42 5.61 4.04 4.17
C LYS A 42 4.41 4.91 3.79
N ILE A 43 3.23 4.32 3.61
CA ILE A 43 2.01 5.06 3.28
C ILE A 43 1.63 5.96 4.45
N ASP A 44 1.64 5.43 5.68
CA ASP A 44 1.34 6.19 6.89
C ASP A 44 2.30 7.38 7.06
N SER A 45 3.59 7.21 6.77
CA SER A 45 4.59 8.30 6.75
C SER A 45 4.40 9.34 5.63
N ILE A 46 3.60 9.06 4.60
CA ILE A 46 3.32 10.02 3.51
C ILE A 46 2.06 10.83 3.83
N ILE A 47 1.10 10.23 4.53
CA ILE A 47 -0.19 10.86 4.86
C ILE A 47 -0.20 11.57 6.21
N ASN A 48 0.74 11.25 7.12
CA ASN A 48 1.05 12.01 8.33
C ASN A 48 2.20 12.98 8.07
#